data_AF-A0A928CJR3-F1
#
_entry.id   AF-A0A928CJR3-F1
#
_cell.length_a   1.000
_cell.length_b   1.000
_cell.length_c   1.000
_cell.angle_alpha   90.00
_cell.angle_beta   90.00
_cell.angle_gamma   90.00
#
_symmetry.space_group_name_H-M   'P 1'
#
loop_
_entity.id
_entity.type
_entity.pdbx_description
1 polymer ?
#
loop_
_entity_poly.entity_id
_entity_poly.type
_entity_poly.pdbx_seq_one_letter_code
_entity_poly.pdbx_strand_id
1 'polypeptide(L)' 'MSKYSEEYKLRVVKAYISGEGGTKTVAKKYKVARTCLQQWVAQYELTGSFTKPIRHFSGEFKLKVLNY' A
#
# COMPACT_ATOMS: atom_id res chain seq x y z
N MET A 1 3.36 -13.13 7.13
CA MET A 1 4.53 -12.79 6.30
C MET A 1 4.05 -12.09 5.04
N SER A 2 4.13 -10.77 4.96
CA SER A 2 3.87 -10.04 3.72
C SER A 2 4.97 -10.39 2.71
N LYS A 3 4.60 -11.00 1.58
CA LYS A 3 5.50 -11.44 0.49
C LYS A 3 6.39 -10.33 -0.10
N TYR A 4 6.07 -9.07 0.20
CA TYR A 4 6.78 -7.89 -0.24
C TYR A 4 7.08 -6.98 0.96
N SER A 5 8.36 -6.64 1.15
CA SER A 5 8.81 -5.65 2.13
C SER A 5 8.24 -4.27 1.81
N GLU A 6 8.07 -3.45 2.84
CA GLU A 6 7.54 -2.08 2.73
C GLU A 6 8.39 -1.20 1.81
N GLU A 7 9.71 -1.32 1.95
CA GLU A 7 10.71 -0.65 1.13
C GLU A 7 10.57 -1.00 -0.36
N TYR A 8 10.25 -2.27 -0.65
CA TYR A 8 10.01 -2.73 -2.00
C TYR A 8 8.76 -2.08 -2.60
N LYS A 9 7.64 -2.06 -1.85
CA LYS A 9 6.40 -1.39 -2.30
C LYS A 9 6.62 0.09 -2.55
N LEU A 10 7.34 0.77 -1.64
CA LEU A 10 7.77 2.17 -1.79
C LEU A 10 8.55 2.39 -3.07
N ARG A 11 9.53 1.52 -3.36
CA ARG A 11 10.35 1.64 -4.57
C ARG A 11 9.52 1.52 -5.84
N VAL A 12 8.58 0.57 -5.88
CA VAL A 12 7.71 0.36 -7.05
C VAL A 12 6.74 1.54 -7.25
N VAL A 13 6.13 2.04 -6.18
CA VAL A 13 5.20 3.18 -6.26
C VAL A 13 5.94 4.46 -6.62
N LYS A 14 7.13 4.72 -6.07
CA LYS A 14 7.96 5.86 -6.46
C LYS A 14 8.37 5.81 -7.93
N ALA A 15 8.73 4.63 -8.45
CA ALA A 15 9.03 4.46 -9.88
C ALA A 15 7.82 4.78 -10.77
N TYR A 16 6.61 4.41 -10.32
CA TYR A 16 5.37 4.76 -11.00
C TYR A 16 5.10 6.28 -10.98
N ILE A 17 5.20 6.91 -9.81
CA ILE A 17 5.00 8.37 -9.64
C ILE A 17 6.06 9.17 -10.42
N SER A 18 7.29 8.66 -10.52
CA SER A 18 8.38 9.27 -11.29
C SER A 18 8.13 9.29 -12.80
N GLY A 19 7.04 8.67 -13.29
CA GLY A 19 6.68 8.73 -14.70
C GLY A 19 7.50 7.81 -15.60
N GLU A 20 8.21 6.81 -15.06
CA GLU A 20 8.98 5.82 -15.85
C GLU A 20 8.09 4.95 -16.78
N GLY A 21 6.76 5.09 -16.68
CA GLY A 21 5.79 4.47 -17.57
C GLY A 21 4.44 4.23 -16.89
N GLY A 22 3.46 3.76 -17.68
CA GLY A 22 2.14 3.41 -17.14
C GLY A 22 2.17 2.19 -16.20
N THR A 23 1.07 1.97 -15.47
CA THR A 23 0.97 0.87 -14.48
C THR A 23 1.33 -0.51 -15.05
N LYS A 24 1.06 -0.77 -16.34
CA LYS A 24 1.41 -2.05 -16.99
C LYS A 24 2.93 -2.23 -17.14
N THR A 25 3.63 -1.17 -17.53
CA THR A 25 5.09 -1.18 -17.76
C THR A 25 5.83 -1.36 -16.44
N VAL A 26 5.44 -0.60 -15.43
CA VAL A 26 6.03 -0.69 -14.08
C VAL A 26 5.72 -2.06 -13.46
N ALA A 27 4.47 -2.53 -13.52
CA ALA A 27 4.10 -3.87 -13.06
C ALA A 27 4.95 -4.97 -13.70
N LYS A 28 5.21 -4.89 -15.02
CA LYS A 28 6.05 -5.85 -15.74
C LYS A 28 7.53 -5.76 -15.32
N LYS A 29 8.08 -4.54 -15.19
CA LYS A 29 9.47 -4.27 -14.76
C LYS A 29 9.75 -4.88 -13.38
N TYR A 30 8.80 -4.73 -12.45
CA TYR A 30 8.92 -5.21 -11.09
C TYR A 30 8.29 -6.61 -10.87
N LYS A 31 7.78 -7.28 -11.92
CA LYS A 31 7.07 -8.57 -11.82
C LYS A 31 5.98 -8.58 -10.73
N VAL A 32 5.26 -7.48 -10.60
CA VAL A 32 4.17 -7.27 -9.66
C VAL A 32 2.84 -7.31 -10.40
N ALA A 33 1.80 -7.84 -9.76
CA ALA A 33 0.46 -7.77 -10.32
C ALA A 33 0.00 -6.30 -10.40
N ARG A 34 -0.58 -5.92 -11.54
CA ARG A 34 -1.11 -4.56 -11.76
C ARG A 34 -2.11 -4.14 -10.67
N THR A 35 -2.95 -5.07 -10.21
CA THR A 35 -3.91 -4.86 -9.12
C THR A 35 -3.22 -4.53 -7.80
N CYS A 36 -2.14 -5.24 -7.46
CA CYS A 36 -1.33 -4.93 -6.29
C CYS A 36 -0.68 -3.55 -6.40
N LEU A 37 -0.14 -3.20 -7.57
CA LEU A 37 0.44 -1.87 -7.79
C LEU A 37 -0.60 -0.76 -7.60
N GLN A 38 -1.81 -0.93 -8.16
CA GLN A 38 -2.89 0.05 -8.00
C GLN A 38 -3.30 0.22 -6.53
N GLN A 39 -3.43 -0.89 -5.78
CA GLN A 39 -3.71 -0.85 -4.34
C GLN A 39 -2.61 -0.10 -3.57
N TRP A 40 -1.34 -0.34 -3.92
CA TRP A 40 -0.21 0.33 -3.28
C TRP A 40 -0.20 1.82 -3.58
N VAL A 41 -0.44 2.23 -4.84
CA VAL A 41 -0.54 3.64 -5.20
C VAL A 41 -1.67 4.32 -4.44
N ALA A 42 -2.88 3.73 -4.45
CA ALA A 42 -4.03 4.28 -3.73
C ALA A 42 -3.77 4.41 -2.22
N GLN A 43 -3.15 3.39 -1.61
CA GLN A 43 -2.79 3.44 -0.19
C GLN A 43 -1.72 4.51 0.08
N TYR A 44 -0.76 4.67 -0.82
CA TYR A 44 0.27 5.69 -0.70
C TYR A 44 -0.30 7.11 -0.83
N GLU A 45 -1.26 7.34 -1.73
CA GLU A 45 -1.95 8.64 -1.86
C GLU A 45 -2.83 8.97 -0.65
N LEU A 46 -3.45 7.97 -0.03
CA LEU A 46 -4.33 8.17 1.13
C LEU A 46 -3.57 8.38 2.44
N THR A 47 -2.58 7.54 2.73
CA THR A 47 -1.91 7.52 4.04
C THR A 47 -0.44 7.93 4.00
N GLY A 48 0.17 8.12 2.82
CA GLY A 48 1.60 8.38 2.66
C GLY A 48 2.52 7.20 3.05
N SER A 49 1.95 6.08 3.50
CA SER A 49 2.67 4.91 4.02
C SER A 49 1.91 3.60 3.77
N PHE A 50 2.65 2.50 3.66
CA PHE A 50 2.11 1.16 3.44
C PHE A 50 1.73 0.48 4.75
N THR A 51 0.82 1.10 5.51
CA THR A 51 0.31 0.52 6.77
C THR A 51 -0.16 -0.91 6.57
N LYS A 52 0.30 -1.79 7.47
CA LYS A 52 -0.24 -3.15 7.54
C LYS A 52 -1.71 -3.03 7.99
N PRO A 53 -2.63 -3.83 7.43
CA PRO A 53 -3.99 -3.85 7.93
C PRO A 53 -3.94 -4.13 9.43
N ILE A 54 -4.49 -3.20 10.22
CA ILE A 54 -4.58 -3.32 11.67
C ILE A 54 -5.54 -4.48 11.93
N ARG A 55 -4.99 -5.66 12.21
CA ARG A 55 -5.80 -6.86 12.55
C ARG A 55 -6.29 -6.84 13.99
N HIS A 56 -5.69 -5.99 14.83
CA HIS A 56 -6.05 -5.82 16.23
C HIS A 56 -6.39 -4.37 16.51
N PHE A 57 -7.69 -4.05 16.46
CA PHE A 57 -8.18 -2.84 17.14
C PHE A 57 -8.07 -3.06 18.65
N SER A 58 -7.44 -2.11 19.34
CA SER A 58 -7.36 -2.12 20.81
C SER A 58 -8.76 -2.08 21.42
N GLY A 59 -8.96 -2.74 22.57
CA GLY A 59 -10.25 -2.75 23.26
C GLY A 59 -10.73 -1.34 23.60
N GLU A 60 -9.81 -0.45 23.95
CA GLU A 60 -10.04 0.96 24.22
C GLU A 60 -10.60 1.72 23.00
N PHE A 61 -10.06 1.46 21.80
CA PHE A 61 -10.58 2.06 20.57
C PHE A 61 -12.01 1.61 20.27
N LYS A 62 -12.33 0.33 20.52
CA LYS A 62 -13.68 -0.20 20.32
C LYS A 62 -14.70 0.40 21.30
N LEU A 63 -14.30 0.58 22.57
CA LEU A 63 -15.13 1.23 23.58
C LEU A 63 -15.40 2.70 23.24
N LYS A 64 -14.44 3.41 22.64
CA LYS A 64 -14.59 4.81 22.21
C LYS A 64 -15.57 4.97 21.05
N VAL A 65 -15.58 4.04 20.09
CA VAL A 65 -16.50 4.09 18.93
C VAL A 65 -17.94 3.75 19.31
N LEU A 66 -18.14 2.90 20.33
CA LEU A 66 -19.48 2.48 20.78
C LEU A 66 -20.21 3.55 21.62
N ASN A 67 -19.46 4.47 22.22
CA ASN A 67 -19.97 5.52 23.12
C ASN A 67 -20.12 6.89 22.43
N TYR A 68 -20.24 6.93 21.10
CA TYR A 68 -20.54 8.13 20.32
C TYR A 68 -21.78 7.89 19.46
#